data_AF-A0A7C4EXN1-F1
#
_entry.id   AF-A0A7C4EXN1-F1
#
_cell.length_a   1.000
_cell.length_b   1.000
_cell.length_c   1.000
_cell.angle_alpha   90.00
_cell.angle_beta   90.00
_cell.angle_gamma   90.00
#
_symmetry.space_group_name_H-M   'P 1'
#
loop_
_entity.id
_entity.type
_entity.pdbx_description
1 polymer ?
#
loop_
_entity_poly.entity_id
_entity_poly.type
_entity_poly.pdbx_seq_one_letter_code
_entity_poly.pdbx_strand_id
1 'polypeptide(L)' 'MKDQCREFCKKLSDYLDGQLDENICTLLEKHLEECPPCGLMYESLKTAVELCRKGINDDIPEEMSRELKAFLRTHCKGS' A
#
# COMPACT_ATOMS: atom_id res chain seq x y z
N MET A 1 25.56 -7.25 2.01
CA MET A 1 24.21 -7.00 1.45
C MET A 1 23.09 -7.87 2.04
N LYS A 2 23.32 -8.78 3.00
CA LYS A 2 22.22 -9.52 3.67
C LYS A 2 21.45 -8.69 4.71
N ASP A 3 22.14 -7.83 5.46
CA ASP A 3 21.50 -7.00 6.50
C ASP A 3 20.48 -6.02 5.93
N GLN A 4 20.79 -5.37 4.80
CA GLN A 4 19.83 -4.46 4.15
C GLN A 4 18.57 -5.19 3.68
N CYS A 5 18.69 -6.38 3.09
CA CYS A 5 17.52 -7.19 2.72
C CYS A 5 16.71 -7.63 3.94
N ARG A 6 17.36 -7.93 5.08
CA ARG A 6 16.67 -8.30 6.32
C ARG A 6 15.90 -7.13 6.92
N GLU A 7 16.52 -5.95 6.95
CA GLU A 7 15.85 -4.72 7.41
C GLU A 7 14.71 -4.31 6.48
N PHE A 8 14.88 -4.50 5.17
CA PHE A 8 13.83 -4.34 4.16
C PHE A 8 12.62 -5.25 4.47
N CYS A 9 12.84 -6.54 4.69
CA CYS A 9 11.77 -7.51 4.96
C CYS A 9 10.94 -7.15 6.20
N LYS A 10 11.58 -6.60 7.24
CA LYS A 10 10.89 -6.19 8.47
C LYS A 10 9.97 -4.99 8.27
N LYS A 11 10.34 -4.08 7.36
CA LYS A 11 9.61 -2.84 7.10
C LYS A 11 8.59 -2.97 5.98
N LEU A 12 8.53 -4.12 5.32
CA LEU A 12 7.70 -4.32 4.15
C LEU A 12 6.19 -4.27 4.47
N SER A 13 5.80 -4.74 5.65
CA SER A 13 4.41 -4.65 6.12
C SER A 13 4.02 -3.20 6.38
N ASP A 14 4.82 -2.47 7.16
CA ASP A 14 4.62 -1.03 7.43
C ASP A 14 4.58 -0.20 6.13
N TYR A 15 5.39 -0.58 5.13
CA TYR A 15 5.38 0.03 3.80
C TYR A 15 4.04 -0.18 3.07
N LEU A 16 3.55 -1.42 3.02
CA LEU A 16 2.28 -1.76 2.37
C LEU A 16 1.07 -1.14 3.07
N ASP A 17 1.16 -0.95 4.39
CA ASP A 17 0.14 -0.28 5.19
C ASP A 17 0.23 1.26 5.13
N GLY A 18 1.24 1.81 4.46
CA GLY A 18 1.44 3.26 4.31
C GLY A 18 1.87 3.96 5.61
N GLN A 19 2.46 3.24 6.55
CA GLN A 19 2.85 3.74 7.87
C GLN A 19 4.32 4.15 7.98
N LEU A 20 5.08 4.06 6.89
CA LEU A 20 6.48 4.46 6.86
C LEU A 20 6.67 5.93 6.51
N ASP A 21 7.71 6.53 7.10
CA ASP A 21 8.22 7.82 6.70
C ASP A 21 8.68 7.83 5.22
N GLU A 22 8.42 8.94 4.53
CA GLU A 22 8.73 9.15 3.11
C GLU A 22 10.21 8.87 2.78
N ASN A 23 11.13 9.31 3.66
CA ASN A 23 12.56 9.05 3.52
C ASN A 23 12.90 7.55 3.48
N ILE A 24 12.15 6.73 4.23
CA ILE A 24 12.36 5.28 4.28
C ILE A 24 11.71 4.61 3.08
N CYS A 25 10.56 5.10 2.61
CA CYS A 25 9.94 4.65 1.36
C CYS A 25 10.92 4.77 0.18
N THR A 26 11.57 5.93 0.00
CA THR A 26 12.54 6.11 -1.08
C THR A 26 13.73 5.14 -0.99
N LEU A 27 14.22 4.87 0.21
CA LEU A 27 15.31 3.89 0.41
C LEU A 27 14.88 2.46 0.08
N LEU A 28 13.64 2.10 0.42
CA LEU A 28 13.05 0.79 0.10
C LEU A 28 12.84 0.64 -1.41
N GLU A 29 12.30 1.67 -2.08
CA GLU A 29 12.11 1.68 -3.54
C GLU A 29 13.42 1.49 -4.28
N LYS A 30 14.47 2.24 -3.89
CA LYS A 30 15.80 2.06 -4.47
C LYS A 30 16.32 0.62 -4.28
N HIS A 31 16.09 0.03 -3.10
CA HIS A 31 16.48 -1.35 -2.85
C HIS A 31 15.72 -2.35 -3.74
N LEU A 32 14.43 -2.10 -4.01
CA LEU A 32 13.61 -2.92 -4.90
C LEU A 32 14.12 -2.88 -6.34
N GLU A 33 14.62 -1.74 -6.80
CA GLU A 33 15.23 -1.58 -8.12
C GLU A 33 16.58 -2.31 -8.22
N GLU A 34 17.40 -2.24 -7.17
CA GLU A 34 18.75 -2.81 -7.15
C GLU A 34 18.78 -4.30 -6.74
N CYS A 35 17.69 -4.84 -6.17
CA CYS A 35 17.64 -6.19 -5.60
C CYS A 35 16.41 -7.00 -6.07
N PRO A 36 16.55 -7.75 -7.20
CA PRO A 36 15.50 -8.63 -7.72
C PRO A 36 14.87 -9.62 -6.72
N PRO A 37 15.61 -10.28 -5.80
CA PRO A 37 14.98 -11.20 -4.85
C PRO A 37 14.07 -10.50 -3.84
N CYS A 38 14.38 -9.26 -3.45
CA CYS A 38 13.50 -8.46 -2.60
C CYS A 38 12.26 -8.00 -3.36
N GLY A 39 12.37 -7.69 -4.66
CA GLY A 39 11.23 -7.44 -5.54
C GLY A 39 10.25 -8.61 -5.60
N LEU A 40 10.73 -9.84 -5.77
CA LEU A 40 9.86 -11.02 -5.78
C LEU A 40 9.12 -11.23 -4.45
N MET A 41 9.81 -10.99 -3.33
CA MET A 41 9.21 -11.10 -2.00
C MET A 41 8.18 -10.00 -1.74
N TYR A 42 8.45 -8.78 -2.20
CA TYR A 42 7.49 -7.67 -2.17
C TYR A 42 6.22 -7.99 -2.95
N GLU A 43 6.34 -8.45 -4.20
CA GLU A 43 5.17 -8.80 -5.02
C GLU A 43 4.34 -9.93 -4.40
N SER A 44 5.01 -10.92 -3.80
CA SER A 44 4.35 -12.02 -3.09
C SER A 44 3.53 -11.51 -1.89
N LEU A 45 4.13 -10.65 -1.07
CA LEU A 45 3.45 -10.10 0.11
C LEU A 45 2.31 -9.16 -0.29
N LYS A 46 2.55 -8.29 -1.27
CA LYS A 46 1.52 -7.39 -1.84
C LYS A 46 0.32 -8.19 -2.33
N THR A 47 0.55 -9.27 -3.09
CA THR A 47 -0.52 -10.15 -3.56
C THR A 47 -1.31 -10.76 -2.40
N ALA A 48 -0.63 -11.23 -1.35
CA ALA A 48 -1.29 -11.76 -0.16
C ALA A 48 -2.16 -10.70 0.53
N VAL A 49 -1.67 -9.47 0.69
CA VAL A 49 -2.42 -8.34 1.26
C VAL A 49 -3.66 -8.01 0.41
N GLU A 50 -3.51 -7.94 -0.92
CA GLU A 50 -4.63 -7.71 -1.82
C GLU A 50 -5.70 -8.80 -1.74
N LEU A 51 -5.30 -10.06 -1.61
CA LEU A 51 -6.22 -11.19 -1.44
C LEU A 51 -6.98 -11.10 -0.12
N CYS A 52 -6.29 -10.79 0.99
CA CYS A 52 -6.94 -10.55 2.27
C CYS A 52 -7.93 -9.39 2.18
N ARG A 53 -7.55 -8.28 1.55
CA ARG A 53 -8.41 -7.11 1.38
C ARG A 53 -9.64 -7.38 0.51
N LYS A 54 -9.50 -8.18 -0.56
CA LYS A 54 -10.63 -8.60 -1.41
C LYS A 54 -11.58 -9.57 -0.69
N GLY A 55 -11.05 -10.40 0.21
CA GLY A 55 -11.86 -11.29 1.05
C GLY A 55 -12.72 -10.54 2.06
N ILE A 56 -12.26 -9.36 2.50
CA ILE A 56 -13.03 -8.39 3.28
C ILE A 56 -13.84 -7.54 2.29
N ASN A 57 -14.86 -8.14 1.67
CA ASN A 57 -15.82 -7.38 0.89
C ASN A 57 -16.88 -6.81 1.86
N ASP A 58 -16.50 -5.76 2.58
CA ASP A 58 -17.49 -4.87 3.19
C ASP A 58 -18.01 -3.97 2.06
N ASP A 59 -19.06 -4.45 1.40
CA ASP A 59 -19.80 -3.66 0.43
C ASP A 59 -20.21 -2.35 1.11
N ILE A 60 -19.69 -1.22 0.64
CA ILE A 60 -20.01 0.09 1.21
C ILE A 60 -21.52 0.28 1.03
N PRO A 61 -22.30 0.51 2.11
CA PRO A 61 -23.73 0.71 1.98
C PRO A 61 -24.04 1.81 0.96
N GLU A 62 -24.98 1.57 0.05
CA GLU A 62 -25.29 2.50 -1.05
C GLU A 62 -25.60 3.91 -0.56
N GLU A 63 -26.22 4.03 0.62
CA GLU A 63 -26.50 5.29 1.29
C GLU A 63 -25.22 6.08 1.58
N MET A 64 -24.20 5.44 2.15
CA MET A 64 -22.94 6.07 2.47
C MET A 64 -22.18 6.48 1.19
N SER A 65 -22.23 5.65 0.15
CA SER A 65 -21.69 5.98 -1.19
C SER A 65 -22.39 7.21 -1.80
N ARG A 66 -23.72 7.28 -1.65
CA ARG A 66 -24.54 8.39 -2.17
C ARG A 66 -24.21 9.71 -1.47
N GLU A 67 -24.11 9.69 -0.14
CA GLU A 67 -23.75 10.87 0.65
C GLU A 67 -22.34 11.36 0.34
N LEU A 68 -21.36 10.45 0.29
CA LEU A 68 -19.98 10.80 -0.07
C LEU A 68 -19.90 11.44 -1.46
N LYS A 69 -20.59 10.87 -2.46
CA LYS A 69 -20.66 11.44 -3.81
C LYS A 69 -21.33 12.82 -3.83
N ALA A 70 -22.37 13.03 -3.03
CA ALA A 70 -23.04 14.33 -2.91
C ALA A 70 -22.12 15.39 -2.28
N PHE A 71 -21.40 15.01 -1.22
CA PHE A 71 -20.40 15.85 -0.56
C PHE A 71 -19.27 16.26 -1.53
N LEU A 72 -18.66 15.28 -2.21
CA LEU A 72 -17.59 15.55 -3.19
C LEU A 72 -18.04 16.48 -4.32
N ARG A 73 -19.25 16.29 -4.87
CA ARG A 73 -19.79 17.19 -5.91
C ARG A 73 -20.01 18.62 -5.43
N THR A 74 -20.29 18.80 -4.14
CA THR A 74 -20.60 20.10 -3.55
C THR A 74 -19.33 20.85 -3.17
N HIS A 75 -18.30 20.14 -2.68
CA HIS A 75 -17.10 20.75 -2.10
C HIS A 75 -15.84 20.62 -2.96
N CYS A 76 -15.80 19.68 -3.91
CA CYS A 76 -14.65 19.46 -4.79
C CYS A 76 -15.07 19.67 -6.25
N LYS A 77 -15.45 20.91 -6.61
CA LYS A 77 -15.54 21.30 -8.02
C LYS A 77 -14.13 21.68 -8.52
N GLY A 78 -13.45 20.71 -9.11
CA GLY A 78 -12.33 20.90 -10.05
C GLY A 78 -11.04 21.50 -9.48
N SER A 79 -9.96 20.72 -9.54
CA SER A 79 -8.63 21.24 -9.84
C SER A 79 -8.11 20.48 -11.06
#